data_AF-A9GKL3-F1
#
_entry.id   AF-A9GKL3-F1
#
_cell.length_a   1.000
_cell.length_b   1.000
_cell.length_c   1.000
_cell.angle_alpha   90.00
_cell.angle_beta   90.00
_cell.angle_gamma   90.00
#
_symmetry.space_group_name_H-M   'P 1'
#
loop_
_entity.id
_entity.type
_entity.pdbx_description
1 polymer ?
#
loop_
_entity_poly.entity_id
_entity_poly.type
_entity_poly.pdbx_seq_one_letter_code
_entity_poly.pdbx_strand_id
1 'polypeptide(L)'
;MLADMEGAQRAKVIDLARRLIPTLTAEDIRNPHDFPGLDDPDWHFEDGQLAGIEAVRFALRGLASDVLGDGEEREARERHENDGQPGASREGGGAQGE
;
A
#
# COMPACT_ATOMS: atom_id res chain seq x y z
N MET A 1 8.54 5.25 11.15
CA MET A 1 7.42 5.83 11.95
C MET A 1 6.18 4.95 11.91
N LEU A 2 5.44 4.82 10.79
CA LEU A 2 4.21 4.00 10.78
C LEU A 2 4.47 2.51 11.07
N ALA A 3 5.55 1.94 10.52
CA ALA A 3 5.95 0.56 10.80
C ALA A 3 6.34 0.35 12.28
N ASP A 4 6.96 1.36 12.90
CA ASP A 4 7.34 1.30 14.31
C ASP A 4 6.10 1.38 15.22
N MET A 5 5.13 2.24 14.84
CA MET A 5 3.83 2.33 15.52
C MET A 5 3.05 1.01 15.44
N GLU A 6 3.00 0.39 14.26
CA GLU A 6 2.39 -0.94 14.08
C GLU A 6 3.09 -1.99 14.94
N GLY A 7 4.44 -2.00 14.95
CA GLY A 7 5.21 -2.93 15.78
C GLY A 7 4.92 -2.78 17.27
N ALA A 8 4.89 -1.54 17.76
CA ALA A 8 4.58 -1.25 19.16
C ALA A 8 3.14 -1.64 19.53
N GLN A 9 2.17 -1.33 18.66
CA GLN A 9 0.77 -1.67 18.89
C GLN A 9 0.56 -3.19 18.85
N ARG A 10 1.19 -3.90 17.90
CA ARG A 10 1.14 -5.36 17.81
C ARG A 10 1.68 -6.04 19.07
N ALA A 11 2.80 -5.55 19.61
CA ALA A 11 3.35 -6.04 20.86
C ALA A 11 2.36 -5.87 22.02
N LYS A 12 1.72 -4.70 22.12
CA LYS A 12 0.71 -4.42 23.15
C LYS A 12 -0.50 -5.36 23.08
N VAL A 13 -1.02 -5.63 21.87
CA VAL A 13 -2.13 -6.58 21.67
C VAL A 13 -1.73 -7.99 22.12
N ILE A 14 -0.51 -8.43 21.78
CA ILE A 14 0.03 -9.73 22.21
C ILE A 14 0.16 -9.82 23.73
N ASP A 15 0.71 -8.78 24.35
CA ASP A 15 0.92 -8.76 25.81
C ASP A 15 -0.42 -8.77 26.56
N LEU A 16 -1.42 -8.03 26.09
CA LEU A 16 -2.76 -8.06 26.65
C LEU A 16 -3.44 -9.42 26.44
N ALA A 17 -3.35 -10.01 25.25
CA ALA A 17 -3.91 -11.33 24.96
C ALA A 17 -3.33 -12.39 25.90
N ARG A 18 -2.02 -12.36 26.13
CA ARG A 18 -1.31 -13.30 27.01
C ARG A 18 -1.61 -13.13 28.49
N ARG A 19 -2.11 -11.96 28.92
CA ARG A 19 -2.62 -11.79 30.28
C ARG A 19 -3.90 -12.59 30.51
N LEU A 20 -4.69 -12.82 29.47
CA LEU A 20 -5.95 -13.57 29.51
C LEU A 20 -5.72 -15.06 29.22
N ILE A 21 -4.96 -15.36 28.18
CA ILE A 21 -4.60 -16.73 27.77
C ILE A 21 -3.08 -16.80 27.56
N PRO A 22 -2.30 -17.22 28.58
CA PRO A 22 -0.83 -17.18 28.56
C PRO A 22 -0.15 -17.94 27.41
N THR A 23 -0.84 -18.92 26.84
CA THR A 23 -0.30 -19.78 25.77
C THR A 23 -0.50 -19.19 24.36
N LEU A 24 -1.16 -18.04 24.22
CA LEU A 24 -1.42 -17.43 22.91
C LEU A 24 -0.11 -17.06 22.19
N THR A 25 -0.05 -17.45 20.93
CA THR A 25 0.99 -17.06 19.99
C THR A 25 0.59 -15.80 19.22
N ALA A 26 1.55 -15.18 18.54
CA ALA A 26 1.26 -14.05 17.67
C ALA A 26 0.37 -14.44 16.47
N GLU A 27 0.42 -15.71 16.06
CA GLU A 27 -0.38 -16.24 14.96
C GLU A 27 -1.84 -16.45 15.37
N ASP A 28 -2.06 -16.89 16.60
CA ASP A 28 -3.40 -17.09 17.17
C ASP A 28 -4.22 -15.80 17.21
N ILE A 29 -3.55 -14.66 17.45
CA ILE A 29 -4.17 -13.33 17.48
C ILE A 29 -4.73 -12.91 16.11
N ARG A 30 -4.27 -13.53 15.02
CA ARG A 30 -4.85 -13.26 13.68
C ARG A 30 -6.26 -13.83 13.54
N ASN A 31 -6.64 -14.79 14.38
CA ASN A 31 -7.97 -15.40 14.42
C ASN A 31 -8.52 -15.40 15.86
N PRO A 32 -8.79 -14.23 16.46
CA PRO A 32 -9.14 -14.13 17.88
C PRO A 32 -10.46 -14.83 18.24
N HIS A 33 -11.33 -15.04 17.25
CA HIS A 33 -12.59 -15.77 17.39
C HIS A 33 -12.43 -17.26 17.73
N ASP A 34 -11.25 -17.84 17.48
CA ASP A 34 -10.93 -19.23 17.86
C ASP A 34 -10.65 -19.37 19.37
N PHE A 35 -10.56 -18.25 20.09
CA PHE A 35 -10.20 -18.18 21.51
C PHE A 35 -11.31 -17.50 22.31
N PRO A 36 -12.38 -18.22 22.73
CA PRO A 36 -13.51 -17.63 23.46
C PRO A 36 -13.14 -16.95 24.78
N GLY A 37 -11.98 -17.26 25.36
CA GLY A 37 -11.45 -16.60 26.56
C GLY A 37 -10.78 -15.25 26.28
N LEU A 38 -10.61 -14.88 25.01
CA LEU A 38 -10.09 -13.59 24.55
C LEU A 38 -11.25 -12.62 24.34
N ASP A 39 -11.96 -12.32 25.43
CA ASP A 39 -13.11 -11.40 25.43
C ASP A 39 -12.94 -10.36 26.56
N ASP A 40 -12.12 -9.36 26.28
CA ASP A 40 -11.75 -8.30 27.22
C ASP A 40 -11.85 -6.93 26.53
N PRO A 41 -12.56 -5.94 27.10
CA PRO A 41 -12.76 -4.63 26.48
C PRO A 41 -11.46 -3.87 26.19
N ASP A 42 -10.46 -3.96 27.07
CA ASP A 42 -9.17 -3.29 26.86
C ASP A 42 -8.44 -3.95 25.70
N TRP A 43 -8.47 -5.29 25.62
CA TRP A 43 -7.90 -6.01 24.49
C TRP A 43 -8.57 -5.63 23.16
N HIS A 44 -9.91 -5.64 23.10
CA HIS A 44 -10.67 -5.28 21.89
C HIS A 44 -10.38 -3.86 21.40
N PHE A 45 -10.21 -2.91 22.32
CA PHE A 45 -9.85 -1.55 21.98
C PHE A 45 -8.47 -1.48 21.29
N GLU A 46 -7.48 -2.17 21.85
CA GLU A 46 -6.12 -2.17 21.30
C GLU A 46 -6.01 -2.93 19.98
N ASP A 47 -6.77 -4.02 19.80
CA ASP A 47 -6.89 -4.76 18.54
C ASP A 47 -7.52 -3.89 17.44
N GLY A 48 -8.59 -3.16 17.76
CA GLY A 48 -9.20 -2.19 16.85
C GLY A 48 -8.24 -1.08 16.41
N GLN A 49 -7.38 -0.60 17.32
CA GLN A 49 -6.33 0.36 16.98
C GLN A 49 -5.26 -0.23 16.05
N LEU A 50 -4.88 -1.49 16.28
CA LEU A 50 -3.96 -2.20 15.37
C LEU A 50 -4.56 -2.31 13.97
N ALA A 51 -5.82 -2.72 13.86
CA ALA A 51 -6.54 -2.81 12.59
C ALA A 51 -6.59 -1.46 11.85
N GLY A 52 -6.80 -0.36 12.58
CA GLY A 52 -6.76 0.99 12.01
C GLY A 52 -5.38 1.38 11.44
N ILE A 53 -4.29 1.07 12.16
CA ILE A 53 -2.93 1.30 11.70
C ILE A 53 -2.62 0.47 10.44
N GLU A 54 -3.01 -0.80 10.45
CA GLU A 54 -2.82 -1.70 9.31
C GLU A 54 -3.61 -1.25 8.08
N ALA A 55 -4.85 -0.76 8.26
CA ALA A 55 -5.67 -0.19 7.19
C ALA A 55 -5.00 1.04 6.55
N VAL A 56 -4.44 1.95 7.35
CA VAL A 56 -3.69 3.11 6.83
C VAL A 56 -2.45 2.65 6.06
N ARG A 57 -1.70 1.66 6.59
CA ARG A 57 -0.52 1.12 5.91
C ARG A 57 -0.88 0.47 4.57
N PHE A 58 -2.01 -0.24 4.51
CA PHE A 58 -2.52 -0.82 3.27
C PHE A 58 -2.91 0.26 2.27
N ALA A 59 -3.66 1.29 2.70
CA ALA A 59 -4.06 2.40 1.84
C ALA A 59 -2.86 3.18 1.27
N LEU A 60 -1.84 3.47 2.10
CA LEU A 60 -0.63 4.15 1.64
C LEU A 60 0.18 3.32 0.65
N ARG A 61 0.20 1.98 0.81
CA ARG A 61 0.82 1.09 -0.18
C ARG A 61 0.06 1.11 -1.50
N GLY A 62 -1.27 1.04 -1.46
CA GLY A 62 -2.12 1.17 -2.65
C GLY A 62 -1.85 2.50 -3.37
N LEU A 63 -1.90 3.60 -2.64
CA LEU A 63 -1.62 4.93 -3.18
C LEU A 63 -0.21 5.04 -3.78
N ALA A 64 0.81 4.50 -3.10
CA ALA A 64 2.18 4.52 -3.63
C ALA A 64 2.29 3.70 -4.92
N SER A 65 1.66 2.54 -4.98
CA SER A 65 1.60 1.71 -6.19
C SER A 65 0.86 2.41 -7.32
N ASP A 66 -0.26 3.09 -7.05
CA ASP A 66 -1.03 3.81 -8.05
C ASP A 66 -0.24 5.02 -8.57
N VAL A 67 0.34 5.83 -7.67
CA VAL A 67 1.10 7.02 -8.05
C VAL A 67 2.38 6.68 -8.81
N LEU A 68 3.11 5.64 -8.40
CA LEU A 68 4.34 5.22 -9.05
C LEU A 68 4.08 4.38 -10.31
N GLY A 69 3.03 3.56 -10.30
CA GLY A 69 2.61 2.73 -11.43
C GLY A 69 2.00 3.55 -12.58
N ASP A 70 1.20 4.57 -12.25
CA ASP A 70 0.70 5.53 -13.24
C ASP A 70 1.83 6.28 -13.94
N GLY A 71 2.95 6.53 -13.25
CA GLY A 71 4.13 7.19 -13.81
C GLY A 71 4.75 6.38 -14.95
N GLU A 72 4.96 5.08 -14.73
CA GLU A 72 5.50 4.18 -15.76
C GLU A 72 4.56 4.03 -16.95
N GLU A 73 3.24 3.93 -16.72
CA GLU A 73 2.24 3.86 -17.79
C GLU A 73 2.10 5.17 -18.57
N ARG A 74 2.13 6.33 -17.90
CA ARG A 74 2.09 7.65 -18.55
C ARG A 74 3.35 7.90 -19.37
N GLU A 75 4.52 7.62 -18.82
CA GLU A 75 5.78 7.73 -19.56
C GLU A 75 5.85 6.74 -20.73
N ALA A 76 5.32 5.52 -20.59
CA ALA A 76 5.25 4.57 -21.71
C ALA A 76 4.33 5.05 -22.82
N ARG A 77 3.19 5.68 -22.49
CA ARG A 77 2.28 6.31 -23.45
C ARG A 77 2.91 7.53 -24.13
N GLU A 78 3.60 8.39 -23.38
CA GLU A 78 4.32 9.56 -23.90
C GLU A 78 5.50 9.17 -24.81
N ARG A 79 6.25 8.11 -24.48
CA ARG A 79 7.29 7.54 -25.35
C ARG A 79 6.71 7.02 -26.67
N HIS A 80 5.59 6.29 -26.60
CA HIS A 80 4.88 5.82 -27.79
C HIS A 80 4.31 6.94 -28.67
N GLU A 81 3.83 8.03 -28.07
CA GLU A 81 3.37 9.22 -28.82
C GLU A 81 4.54 9.95 -29.50
N ASN A 82 5.71 10.04 -28.86
CA ASN A 82 6.89 10.72 -29.41
C ASN A 82 7.56 9.89 -30.53
N ASP A 83 7.59 8.56 -30.40
CA ASP A 83 8.08 7.63 -31.43
C ASP A 83 7.11 7.51 -32.63
N GLY A 84 5.87 7.98 -32.46
CA GLY A 84 4.81 7.98 -33.47
C GLY A 84 4.73 9.25 -34.32
N GLN A 85 5.61 10.24 -34.14
CA GLN A 85 5.62 11.45 -34.96
C GLN A 85 6.56 11.27 -36.17
N PRO A 86 6.06 10.90 -37.37
CA PRO A 86 6.87 11.01 -38.57
C PRO A 86 7.19 12.49 -38.75
N GLY A 87 8.48 12.82 -38.72
CA GLY A 87 8.95 14.16 -39.05
C GLY A 87 8.28 14.60 -40.34
N ALA A 88 7.46 15.64 -40.24
CA ALA A 88 6.81 16.23 -41.41
C ALA A 88 7.92 16.60 -42.40
N SER A 89 7.95 15.84 -43.48
CA SER A 89 8.94 15.87 -44.54
C SER A 89 9.14 17.30 -45.02
N ARG A 90 10.35 17.83 -44.83
CA ARG A 90 10.88 18.85 -45.73
C ARG A 90 11.28 18.15 -47.04
N GLU A 91 10.33 18.04 -47.95
CA GLU A 91 10.57 17.90 -49.39
C GLU A 91 9.94 19.17 -50.02
N GLY A 92 10.62 20.04 -50.75
CA GLY A 92 11.74 19.80 -51.66
C GLY A 92 11.22 19.77 -53.10
N GLY A 93 11.20 20.93 -53.79
CA GLY A 93 10.98 21.06 -55.23
C GLY A 93 10.10 22.27 -55.59
N GLY A 94 10.43 23.18 -56.50
CA GLY A 94 11.55 23.30 -57.44
C GLY A 94 11.18 24.37 -58.49
N ALA A 95 12.12 25.29 -58.73
CA ALA A 95 12.43 26.10 -59.93
C ALA A 95 11.34 26.60 -60.92
N GLN A 96 11.40 27.90 -61.26
CA GLN A 96 11.79 28.49 -62.58
C GLN A 96 11.44 30.00 -62.61
N GLY A 97 12.38 30.90 -62.92
CA GLY A 97 12.46 31.64 -64.21
C GLY A 97 11.64 32.94 -64.14
N GLU A 98 12.08 34.16 -64.45
CA GLU A 98 13.15 34.73 -65.28
C GLU A 98 13.61 36.07 -64.67
#